data_AF-A0A0H2RNV3-F1
#
_entry.id   AF-A0A0H2RNV3-F1
#
_cell.length_a   1.000
_cell.length_b   1.000
_cell.length_c   1.000
_cell.angle_alpha   90.00
_cell.angle_beta   90.00
_cell.angle_gamma   90.00
#
_symmetry.space_group_name_H-M   'P 1'
#
loop_
_entity.id
_entity.type
_entity.pdbx_description
1 polymer ?
#
loop_
_entity_poly.entity_id
_entity_poly.type
_entity_poly.pdbx_seq_one_letter_code
_entity_poly.pdbx_strand_id
1 'polypeptide(L)'
;DTFISDKDPAVAAAVAIVYPTTRHILCLHHMLGNIADHLRPAAQGQGGWDRFLKLFWAAYRAVSPEAFEDLWGTLVAEFPGCRAYLDEELYPIRRQWAWAWVVREFTAGIRTNGRVEAENRVNKLVGGAKTTAFGLFLSMNDRSCDQCKNEMMAVRQTARHKHEADIEQIFPGPLAMLRAYCGPFAIQTCYREMQLSVFYLCEALKKPQGRETEPWVSNDISDDHAYVVLHYVLLEVQARRLTIRAIFKIRHLSTGAIHYVVVLTDNRVICDCGKLMNVGVICRHIARVFQDLRDLPFHISIIR
;
A
#
# COMPACT_ATOMS: atom_id res chain seq x y z
N ASP A 1 -13.03 4.34 5.99
CA ASP A 1 -12.37 3.31 6.83
C ASP A 1 -12.30 1.99 6.09
N THR A 2 -11.38 1.13 6.49
CA THR A 2 -11.09 -0.15 5.84
C THR A 2 -11.21 -1.28 6.86
N PHE A 3 -11.90 -2.35 6.51
CA PHE A 3 -11.99 -3.58 7.29
C PHE A 3 -11.24 -4.68 6.54
N ILE A 4 -10.34 -5.39 7.23
CA ILE A 4 -9.53 -6.44 6.62
C ILE A 4 -9.84 -7.77 7.30
N SER A 5 -10.26 -8.77 6.53
CA SER A 5 -10.49 -10.12 7.02
C SER A 5 -10.13 -11.18 5.98
N ASP A 6 -10.21 -12.45 6.35
CA ASP A 6 -10.31 -13.55 5.39
C ASP A 6 -11.63 -13.49 4.58
N LYS A 7 -11.73 -14.41 3.61
CA LYS A 7 -12.93 -14.60 2.80
C LYS A 7 -13.95 -15.43 3.59
N ASP A 8 -14.68 -14.78 4.48
CA ASP A 8 -15.79 -15.36 5.22
C ASP A 8 -17.12 -14.69 4.82
N PRO A 9 -18.11 -15.44 4.30
CA PRO A 9 -19.38 -14.88 3.86
C PRO A 9 -20.20 -14.21 4.98
N ALA A 10 -20.14 -14.73 6.20
CA ALA A 10 -20.87 -14.17 7.34
C ALA A 10 -20.23 -12.86 7.79
N VAL A 11 -18.90 -12.79 7.84
CA VAL A 11 -18.16 -11.55 8.12
C VAL A 11 -18.43 -10.52 7.03
N ALA A 12 -18.37 -10.90 5.75
CA ALA A 12 -18.67 -10.01 4.64
C ALA A 12 -20.09 -9.42 4.72
N ALA A 13 -21.08 -10.26 5.03
CA ALA A 13 -22.47 -9.83 5.23
C ALA A 13 -22.61 -8.89 6.44
N ALA A 14 -21.97 -9.23 7.57
CA ALA A 14 -22.01 -8.40 8.77
C ALA A 14 -21.36 -7.02 8.54
N VAL A 15 -20.21 -6.96 7.87
CA VAL A 15 -19.53 -5.69 7.54
C VAL A 15 -20.41 -4.83 6.64
N ALA A 16 -21.08 -5.42 5.63
CA ALA A 16 -21.97 -4.68 4.75
C ALA A 16 -23.17 -4.06 5.48
N ILE A 17 -23.65 -4.70 6.55
CA ILE A 17 -24.79 -4.21 7.36
C ILE A 17 -24.33 -3.20 8.41
N VAL A 18 -23.29 -3.53 9.18
CA VAL A 18 -22.86 -2.74 10.35
C VAL A 18 -22.00 -1.55 9.94
N TYR A 19 -21.20 -1.70 8.88
CA TYR A 19 -20.26 -0.68 8.39
C TYR A 19 -20.41 -0.45 6.88
N PRO A 20 -21.57 0.04 6.40
CA PRO A 20 -21.88 0.12 4.96
C PRO A 20 -20.95 1.07 4.18
N THR A 21 -20.29 2.01 4.86
CA THR A 21 -19.33 2.95 4.27
C THR A 21 -17.88 2.45 4.35
N THR A 22 -17.64 1.32 5.00
CA THR A 22 -16.30 0.75 5.20
C THR A 22 -15.95 -0.16 4.04
N ARG A 23 -14.72 -0.01 3.54
CA ARG A 23 -14.20 -0.85 2.46
C ARG A 23 -13.72 -2.17 3.03
N HIS A 24 -14.34 -3.26 2.60
CA HIS A 24 -13.90 -4.60 2.95
C HIS A 24 -12.78 -5.05 2.01
N ILE A 25 -11.61 -5.32 2.56
CA ILE A 25 -10.41 -5.77 1.85
C ILE A 25 -10.04 -7.17 2.36
N LEU A 26 -9.66 -8.05 1.44
CA LEU A 26 -9.33 -9.42 1.79
C LEU A 26 -7.87 -9.59 2.17
N CYS A 27 -7.65 -10.48 3.14
CA CYS A 27 -6.33 -10.82 3.62
C CYS A 27 -5.59 -11.66 2.58
N LEU A 28 -4.50 -11.15 1.98
CA LEU A 28 -3.77 -11.84 0.91
C LEU A 28 -3.17 -13.18 1.37
N HIS A 29 -2.78 -13.32 2.63
CA HIS A 29 -2.21 -14.57 3.15
C HIS A 29 -3.25 -15.69 3.10
N HIS A 30 -4.42 -15.46 3.71
CA HIS A 30 -5.52 -16.43 3.70
C HIS A 30 -6.03 -16.67 2.28
N MET A 31 -6.09 -15.62 1.46
CA MET A 31 -6.42 -15.75 0.05
C MET A 31 -5.44 -16.67 -0.68
N LEU A 32 -4.13 -16.48 -0.52
CA LEU A 32 -3.11 -17.31 -1.14
C LEU A 32 -3.15 -18.76 -0.64
N GLY A 33 -3.47 -18.96 0.65
CA GLY A 33 -3.73 -20.29 1.21
C GLY A 33 -4.87 -20.98 0.45
N ASN A 34 -6.02 -20.33 0.36
CA ASN A 34 -7.17 -20.87 -0.37
C ASN A 34 -6.85 -21.10 -1.86
N ILE A 35 -6.14 -20.19 -2.52
CA ILE A 35 -5.69 -20.36 -3.91
C ILE A 35 -4.80 -21.60 -4.02
N ALA A 36 -3.84 -21.79 -3.12
CA ALA A 36 -2.96 -22.96 -3.15
C ALA A 36 -3.74 -24.26 -2.95
N ASP A 37 -4.67 -24.30 -1.99
CA ASP A 37 -5.45 -25.50 -1.69
C ASP A 37 -6.34 -25.92 -2.86
N HIS A 38 -6.94 -24.97 -3.57
CA HIS A 38 -7.87 -25.25 -4.68
C HIS A 38 -7.19 -25.38 -6.05
N LEU A 39 -6.13 -24.60 -6.33
CA LEU A 39 -5.58 -24.48 -7.69
C LEU A 39 -4.25 -25.21 -7.89
N ARG A 40 -3.51 -25.51 -6.83
CA ARG A 40 -2.16 -26.10 -6.97
C ARG A 40 -2.15 -27.42 -7.74
N PRO A 41 -3.05 -28.38 -7.49
CA PRO A 41 -3.06 -29.63 -8.26
C PRO A 41 -3.25 -29.41 -9.76
N ALA A 42 -4.21 -28.54 -10.15
CA ALA A 42 -4.51 -28.24 -11.54
C ALA A 42 -3.37 -27.45 -12.22
N ALA A 43 -2.81 -26.47 -11.52
CA ALA A 43 -1.70 -25.66 -12.02
C ALA A 43 -0.41 -26.48 -12.22
N GLN A 44 -0.15 -27.49 -11.38
CA GLN A 44 1.00 -28.37 -11.57
C GLN A 44 0.93 -29.16 -12.87
N GLY A 45 -0.27 -29.52 -13.32
CA GLY A 45 -0.48 -30.17 -14.62
C GLY A 45 -0.43 -29.21 -15.82
N GLN A 46 -0.33 -27.90 -15.61
CA GLN A 46 -0.49 -26.85 -16.63
C GLN A 46 0.66 -25.83 -16.58
N GLY A 47 1.90 -26.27 -16.77
CA GLY A 47 3.07 -25.37 -16.78
C GLY A 47 3.65 -25.03 -15.40
N GLY A 48 3.05 -25.54 -14.31
CA GLY A 48 3.63 -25.56 -12.97
C GLY A 48 3.13 -24.45 -12.05
N TRP A 49 3.15 -24.74 -10.75
CA TRP A 49 2.69 -23.82 -9.70
C TRP A 49 3.45 -22.48 -9.66
N ASP A 50 4.76 -22.49 -9.90
CA ASP A 50 5.57 -21.27 -9.86
C ASP A 50 5.23 -20.32 -11.02
N ARG A 51 4.91 -20.88 -12.20
CA ARG A 51 4.44 -20.11 -13.36
C ARG A 51 3.08 -19.49 -13.06
N PHE A 52 2.16 -20.27 -12.49
CA PHE A 52 0.86 -19.78 -12.05
C PHE A 52 1.02 -18.59 -11.08
N LEU A 53 1.81 -18.78 -10.01
CA LEU A 53 2.05 -17.72 -9.02
C LEU A 53 2.66 -16.48 -9.66
N LYS A 54 3.60 -16.62 -10.60
CA LYS A 54 4.19 -15.48 -11.30
C LYS A 54 3.15 -14.65 -12.04
N LEU A 55 2.24 -15.30 -12.77
CA LEU A 55 1.16 -14.61 -13.49
C LEU A 55 0.11 -14.02 -12.55
N PHE A 56 -0.29 -14.77 -11.53
CA PHE A 56 -1.20 -14.27 -10.49
C PHE A 56 -0.64 -13.01 -9.82
N TRP A 57 0.65 -13.01 -9.47
CA TRP A 57 1.31 -11.84 -8.89
C TRP A 57 1.49 -10.67 -9.84
N ALA A 58 1.55 -10.92 -11.14
CA ALA A 58 1.51 -9.87 -12.15
C ALA A 58 0.12 -9.23 -12.17
N ALA A 59 -0.95 -10.03 -12.27
CA ALA A 59 -2.33 -9.54 -12.23
C ALA A 59 -2.64 -8.81 -10.91
N TYR A 60 -2.28 -9.39 -9.76
CA TYR A 60 -2.45 -8.74 -8.45
C TYR A 60 -1.79 -7.35 -8.42
N ARG A 61 -0.59 -7.19 -9.00
CA ARG A 61 0.17 -5.92 -9.02
C ARG A 61 -0.16 -5.01 -10.20
N ALA A 62 -1.19 -5.32 -10.98
CA ALA A 62 -1.58 -4.51 -12.12
C ALA A 62 -1.79 -3.05 -11.72
N VAL A 63 -1.28 -2.15 -12.57
CA VAL A 63 -1.23 -0.70 -12.31
C VAL A 63 -2.52 0.03 -12.70
N SER A 64 -3.43 -0.67 -13.37
CA SER A 64 -4.76 -0.20 -13.74
C SER A 64 -5.75 -1.36 -13.84
N PRO A 65 -7.07 -1.07 -13.81
CA PRO A 65 -8.10 -2.04 -14.16
C PRO A 65 -7.87 -2.71 -15.53
N GLU A 66 -7.49 -1.96 -16.58
CA GLU A 66 -7.25 -2.53 -17.92
C GLU A 66 -6.08 -3.52 -17.90
N ALA A 67 -4.96 -3.12 -17.31
CA ALA A 67 -3.80 -4.00 -17.16
C ALA A 67 -4.14 -5.24 -16.32
N PHE A 68 -5.05 -5.11 -15.35
CA PHE A 68 -5.55 -6.26 -14.60
C PHE A 68 -6.31 -7.21 -15.52
N GLU A 69 -7.27 -6.72 -16.31
CA GLU A 69 -8.07 -7.57 -17.20
C GLU A 69 -7.19 -8.29 -18.24
N ASP A 70 -6.16 -7.63 -18.80
CA ASP A 70 -5.21 -8.25 -19.74
C ASP A 70 -4.37 -9.35 -19.08
N LEU A 71 -3.78 -9.07 -17.91
CA LEU A 71 -2.96 -10.02 -17.16
C LEU A 71 -3.81 -11.17 -16.60
N TRP A 72 -5.04 -10.88 -16.19
CA TRP A 72 -6.01 -11.87 -15.74
C TRP A 72 -6.43 -12.79 -16.89
N GLY A 73 -6.75 -12.23 -18.06
CA GLY A 73 -7.06 -13.01 -19.26
C GLY A 73 -5.91 -13.93 -19.66
N THR A 74 -4.67 -13.45 -19.56
CA THR A 74 -3.46 -14.26 -19.79
C THR A 74 -3.35 -15.41 -18.79
N LEU A 75 -3.54 -15.15 -17.49
CA LEU A 75 -3.53 -16.16 -16.44
C LEU A 75 -4.57 -17.26 -16.70
N VAL A 76 -5.82 -16.86 -17.00
CA VAL A 76 -6.92 -17.81 -17.22
C VAL A 76 -6.72 -18.61 -18.51
N ALA A 77 -6.12 -18.01 -19.55
CA ALA A 77 -5.81 -18.70 -20.79
C ALA A 77 -4.68 -19.74 -20.65
N GLU A 78 -3.62 -19.43 -19.89
CA GLU A 78 -2.53 -20.38 -19.63
C GLU A 78 -2.94 -21.52 -18.69
N PHE A 79 -3.93 -21.29 -17.82
CA PHE A 79 -4.37 -22.25 -16.80
C PHE A 79 -5.87 -22.60 -16.90
N PRO A 80 -6.32 -23.23 -18.00
CA PRO A 80 -7.74 -23.54 -18.22
C PRO A 80 -8.35 -24.45 -17.14
N GLY A 81 -7.54 -25.29 -16.48
CA GLY A 81 -8.00 -26.14 -15.38
C GLY A 81 -8.26 -25.38 -14.08
N CYS A 82 -7.76 -24.15 -13.97
CA CYS A 82 -8.02 -23.26 -12.84
C CYS A 82 -9.21 -22.32 -13.10
N ARG A 83 -9.69 -22.24 -14.36
CA ARG A 83 -10.67 -21.24 -14.81
C ARG A 83 -11.91 -21.15 -13.94
N ALA A 84 -12.54 -22.28 -13.61
CA ALA A 84 -13.78 -22.30 -12.83
C ALA A 84 -13.62 -21.54 -11.50
N TYR A 85 -12.59 -21.88 -10.72
CA TYR A 85 -12.33 -21.20 -9.46
C TYR A 85 -11.86 -19.74 -9.66
N LEU A 86 -11.04 -19.45 -10.68
CA LEU A 86 -10.63 -18.08 -10.97
C LEU A 86 -11.84 -17.18 -11.28
N ASP A 87 -12.72 -17.62 -12.18
CA ASP A 87 -13.86 -16.86 -12.69
C ASP A 87 -15.00 -16.77 -11.66
N GLU A 88 -15.25 -17.83 -10.87
CA GLU A 88 -16.35 -17.88 -9.92
C GLU A 88 -15.96 -17.37 -8.52
N GLU A 89 -14.74 -17.64 -8.06
CA GLU A 89 -14.35 -17.40 -6.66
C GLU A 89 -13.47 -16.17 -6.45
N LEU A 90 -12.65 -15.76 -7.42
CA LEU A 90 -11.69 -14.66 -7.27
C LEU A 90 -12.05 -13.41 -8.06
N TYR A 91 -12.45 -13.57 -9.32
CA TYR A 91 -12.74 -12.45 -10.22
C TYR A 91 -13.90 -11.54 -9.73
N PRO A 92 -15.02 -12.06 -9.20
CA PRO A 92 -16.13 -11.23 -8.73
C PRO A 92 -15.74 -10.30 -7.57
N ILE A 93 -14.77 -10.75 -6.76
CA ILE A 93 -14.28 -10.04 -5.58
C ILE A 93 -12.96 -9.30 -5.82
N ARG A 94 -12.49 -9.16 -7.08
CA ARG A 94 -11.20 -8.54 -7.44
C ARG A 94 -10.94 -7.17 -6.82
N ARG A 95 -11.99 -6.36 -6.66
CA ARG A 95 -11.88 -5.02 -6.06
C ARG A 95 -11.50 -5.04 -4.58
N GLN A 96 -11.62 -6.19 -3.91
CA GLN A 96 -11.26 -6.38 -2.51
C GLN A 96 -9.81 -6.82 -2.31
N TRP A 97 -9.06 -7.15 -3.37
CA TRP A 97 -7.71 -7.71 -3.24
C TRP A 97 -6.70 -7.26 -4.29
N ALA A 98 -7.12 -6.98 -5.54
CA ALA A 98 -6.19 -6.56 -6.58
C ALA A 98 -5.73 -5.12 -6.39
N TRP A 99 -4.43 -4.88 -6.61
CA TRP A 99 -3.76 -3.61 -6.30
C TRP A 99 -4.42 -2.39 -6.97
N ALA A 100 -4.86 -2.55 -8.23
CA ALA A 100 -5.53 -1.49 -9.00
C ALA A 100 -6.70 -0.83 -8.25
N TRP A 101 -7.35 -1.54 -7.33
CA TRP A 101 -8.40 -1.01 -6.47
C TRP A 101 -7.93 -0.75 -5.03
N VAL A 102 -7.19 -1.68 -4.43
CA VAL A 102 -6.81 -1.64 -3.01
C VAL A 102 -5.81 -0.52 -2.67
N VAL A 103 -4.96 -0.12 -3.61
CA VAL A 103 -3.95 0.93 -3.45
C VAL A 103 -4.49 2.27 -2.92
N ARG A 104 -5.77 2.56 -3.16
CA ARG A 104 -6.40 3.81 -2.74
C ARG A 104 -6.98 3.73 -1.33
N GLU A 105 -7.11 2.52 -0.80
CA GLU A 105 -7.67 2.27 0.52
C GLU A 105 -6.56 2.25 1.56
N PHE A 106 -6.81 2.91 2.70
CA PHE A 106 -5.87 2.93 3.81
C PHE A 106 -5.88 1.57 4.51
N THR A 107 -4.75 0.86 4.46
CA THR A 107 -4.57 -0.49 5.04
C THR A 107 -3.55 -0.50 6.18
N ALA A 108 -2.95 0.64 6.52
CA ALA A 108 -1.84 0.73 7.49
C ALA A 108 -0.68 -0.24 7.19
N GLY A 109 -0.47 -0.55 5.89
CA GLY A 109 0.54 -1.51 5.46
C GLY A 109 0.21 -2.97 5.76
N ILE A 110 -1.05 -3.28 6.10
CA ILE A 110 -1.55 -4.65 6.24
C ILE A 110 -1.67 -5.26 4.84
N ARG A 111 -0.52 -5.70 4.33
CA ARG A 111 -0.35 -6.58 3.17
C ARG A 111 0.23 -7.90 3.69
N THR A 112 -0.46 -8.50 4.64
CA THR A 112 -0.70 -9.96 4.77
C THR A 112 0.39 -10.93 4.30
N ASN A 113 1.52 -10.89 5.00
CA ASN A 113 2.45 -12.01 5.15
C ASN A 113 3.16 -11.97 6.53
N GLY A 114 3.33 -10.80 7.16
CA GLY A 114 4.16 -10.68 8.38
C GLY A 114 3.38 -10.47 9.70
N ARG A 115 2.56 -9.42 9.78
CA ARG A 115 2.01 -8.95 11.07
C ARG A 115 0.93 -9.88 11.64
N VAL A 116 -0.06 -10.27 10.82
CA VAL A 116 -1.14 -11.15 11.28
C VAL A 116 -0.62 -12.54 11.65
N GLU A 117 0.39 -13.06 10.96
CA GLU A 117 1.00 -14.36 11.30
C GLU A 117 1.84 -14.32 12.57
N ALA A 118 2.62 -13.26 12.79
CA ALA A 118 3.33 -13.08 14.05
C ALA A 118 2.34 -13.04 15.22
N GLU A 119 1.28 -12.26 15.07
CA GLU A 119 0.20 -12.18 16.06
C GLU A 119 -0.55 -13.51 16.22
N ASN A 120 -0.87 -14.20 15.12
CA ASN A 120 -1.57 -15.48 15.16
C ASN A 120 -0.69 -16.59 15.76
N ARG A 121 0.63 -16.56 15.51
CA ARG A 121 1.61 -17.46 16.14
C ARG A 121 1.69 -17.22 17.63
N VAL A 122 1.74 -15.96 18.06
CA VAL A 122 1.73 -15.63 19.50
C VAL A 122 0.38 -15.99 20.12
N ASN A 123 -0.74 -15.76 19.43
CA ASN A 123 -2.07 -16.16 19.92
C ASN A 123 -2.18 -17.68 20.07
N LYS A 124 -1.57 -18.47 19.18
CA LYS A 124 -1.47 -19.93 19.33
C LYS A 124 -0.56 -20.35 20.48
N LEU A 125 0.40 -19.54 20.89
CA LEU A 125 1.27 -19.79 22.05
C LEU A 125 0.58 -19.42 23.38
N VAL A 126 -0.24 -18.36 23.37
CA VAL A 126 -0.98 -17.88 24.55
C VAL A 126 -2.30 -18.66 24.73
N GLY A 127 -2.87 -19.13 23.63
CA GLY A 127 -4.04 -20.01 23.59
C GLY A 127 -3.68 -21.50 23.62
N GLY A 128 -4.71 -22.34 23.73
CA GLY A 128 -4.57 -23.79 23.74
C GLY A 128 -5.87 -24.48 24.15
N ALA A 129 -5.94 -25.80 24.00
CA ALA A 129 -7.14 -26.59 24.31
C ALA A 129 -7.63 -26.46 25.77
N LYS A 130 -6.77 -25.97 26.68
CA LYS A 130 -7.06 -25.75 28.10
C LYS A 130 -7.32 -24.30 28.47
N THR A 131 -7.18 -23.35 27.54
CA THR A 131 -7.38 -21.93 27.79
C THR A 131 -8.84 -21.57 27.52
N THR A 132 -9.54 -21.00 28.51
CA THR A 132 -10.89 -20.48 28.30
C THR A 132 -10.84 -19.22 27.42
N ALA A 133 -11.95 -18.91 26.73
CA ALA A 133 -12.03 -17.70 25.92
C ALA A 133 -11.75 -16.43 26.74
N PHE A 134 -12.22 -16.38 27.99
CA PHE A 134 -11.94 -15.27 28.90
C PHE A 134 -10.47 -15.21 29.35
N GLY A 135 -9.84 -16.36 29.64
CA GLY A 135 -8.41 -16.42 29.96
C GLY A 135 -7.52 -16.00 28.79
N LEU A 136 -7.92 -16.36 27.57
CA LEU A 136 -7.27 -15.88 26.35
C LEU A 136 -7.43 -14.36 26.19
N PHE A 137 -8.64 -13.83 26.40
CA PHE A 137 -8.92 -12.39 26.33
C PHE A 137 -8.04 -11.59 27.31
N LEU A 138 -7.96 -11.99 28.58
CA LEU A 138 -7.12 -11.31 29.58
C LEU A 138 -5.64 -11.32 29.17
N SER A 139 -5.14 -12.48 28.76
CA SER A 139 -3.74 -12.64 28.32
C SER A 139 -3.42 -11.80 27.08
N MET A 140 -4.36 -11.70 26.13
CA MET A 140 -4.21 -10.83 24.96
C MET A 140 -4.22 -9.35 25.36
N ASN A 141 -5.10 -8.96 26.28
CA ASN A 141 -5.22 -7.57 26.74
C ASN A 141 -3.96 -7.11 27.48
N ASP A 142 -3.44 -7.92 28.41
CA ASP A 142 -2.18 -7.63 29.12
C ASP A 142 -1.00 -7.50 28.15
N ARG A 143 -0.91 -8.42 27.18
CA ARG A 143 0.10 -8.35 26.12
C ARG A 143 -0.04 -7.09 25.28
N SER A 144 -1.25 -6.68 24.91
CA SER A 144 -1.47 -5.44 24.17
C SER A 144 -1.02 -4.21 24.98
N CYS A 145 -1.25 -4.20 26.29
CA CYS A 145 -0.71 -3.16 27.17
C CYS A 145 0.83 -3.16 27.21
N ASP A 146 1.48 -4.33 27.26
CA ASP A 146 2.93 -4.43 27.26
C ASP A 146 3.56 -4.11 25.89
N GLN A 147 2.89 -4.45 24.78
CA GLN A 147 3.25 -4.01 23.43
C GLN A 147 3.24 -2.48 23.36
N CYS A 148 2.21 -1.82 23.91
CA CYS A 148 2.15 -0.36 23.95
C CYS A 148 3.34 0.26 24.73
N LYS A 149 3.70 -0.31 25.89
CA LYS A 149 4.88 0.14 26.66
C LYS A 149 6.20 -0.05 25.88
N ASN A 150 6.36 -1.21 25.23
CA ASN A 150 7.53 -1.52 24.44
C ASN A 150 7.65 -0.62 23.20
N GLU A 151 6.52 -0.30 22.55
CA GLU A 151 6.48 0.68 21.46
C GLU A 151 6.89 2.07 21.95
N MET A 152 6.39 2.53 23.11
CA MET A 152 6.82 3.79 23.71
C MET A 152 8.33 3.80 24.03
N MET A 153 8.88 2.69 24.53
CA MET A 153 10.31 2.55 24.77
C MET A 153 11.11 2.56 23.46
N ALA A 154 10.62 1.89 22.42
CA ALA A 154 11.20 1.91 21.09
C ALA A 154 11.17 3.31 20.47
N VAL A 155 10.10 4.11 20.67
CA VAL A 155 10.07 5.54 20.26
C VAL A 155 11.21 6.28 20.93
N ARG A 156 11.35 6.13 22.25
CA ARG A 156 12.40 6.81 23.03
C ARG A 156 13.80 6.40 22.61
N GLN A 157 14.02 5.13 22.28
CA GLN A 157 15.30 4.63 21.78
C GLN A 157 15.57 5.11 20.35
N THR A 158 14.58 5.07 19.46
CA THR A 158 14.69 5.56 18.07
C THR A 158 14.96 7.06 18.03
N ALA A 159 14.38 7.84 18.93
CA ALA A 159 14.70 9.26 19.11
C ALA A 159 16.16 9.50 19.57
N ARG A 160 16.80 8.50 20.20
CA ARG A 160 18.20 8.55 20.65
C ARG A 160 19.18 8.00 19.61
N HIS A 161 18.73 7.20 18.64
CA HIS A 161 19.57 6.76 17.54
C HIS A 161 19.96 7.97 16.67
N LYS A 162 21.27 8.24 16.60
CA LYS A 162 21.83 9.17 15.61
C LYS A 162 21.67 8.52 14.24
N HIS A 163 20.65 8.96 13.55
CA HIS A 163 20.49 8.79 12.11
C HIS A 163 21.69 9.44 11.39
N GLU A 164 22.03 8.98 10.18
CA GLU A 164 23.15 9.55 9.41
C GLU A 164 23.01 11.06 9.31
N ALA A 165 24.09 11.78 9.66
CA ALA A 165 24.07 13.23 9.86
C ALA A 165 23.57 14.01 8.62
N ASP A 166 23.71 13.43 7.43
CA ASP A 166 23.40 14.09 6.17
C ASP A 166 21.89 14.22 5.94
N ILE A 167 21.08 13.26 6.38
CA ILE A 167 19.62 13.31 6.19
C ILE A 167 18.95 14.27 7.17
N GLU A 168 19.49 14.38 8.38
CA GLU A 168 19.04 15.37 9.37
C GLU A 168 19.18 16.80 8.85
N GLN A 169 20.19 17.06 8.02
CA GLN A 169 20.39 18.38 7.41
C GLN A 169 19.42 18.63 6.26
N ILE A 170 19.01 17.59 5.53
CA ILE A 170 18.08 17.72 4.40
C ILE A 170 16.63 17.89 4.88
N PHE A 171 16.21 17.16 5.93
CA PHE A 171 14.83 17.16 6.42
C PHE A 171 14.67 17.50 7.92
N PRO A 172 15.28 18.59 8.44
CA PRO A 172 15.27 18.88 9.87
C PRO A 172 13.85 19.09 10.42
N GLY A 173 13.01 19.82 9.68
CA GLY A 173 11.61 20.10 10.07
C GLY A 173 10.73 18.85 10.09
N PRO A 174 10.61 18.10 8.97
CA PRO A 174 9.86 16.85 8.93
C PRO A 174 10.31 15.84 9.99
N LEU A 175 11.61 15.64 10.18
CA LEU A 175 12.14 14.69 11.17
C LEU A 175 11.85 15.11 12.61
N ALA A 176 11.93 16.41 12.91
CA ALA A 176 11.55 16.93 14.23
C ALA A 176 10.06 16.65 14.53
N MET A 177 9.16 16.90 13.57
CA MET A 177 7.73 16.61 13.73
C MET A 177 7.45 15.11 13.88
N LEU A 178 8.09 14.26 13.08
CA LEU A 178 7.93 12.81 13.17
C LEU A 178 8.34 12.30 14.56
N ARG A 179 9.46 12.79 15.12
CA ARG A 179 9.91 12.40 16.47
C ARG A 179 8.97 12.87 17.58
N ALA A 180 8.37 14.04 17.40
CA ALA A 180 7.47 14.61 18.41
C ALA A 180 6.10 13.90 18.44
N TYR A 181 5.61 13.43 17.30
CA TYR A 181 4.19 13.05 17.15
C TYR A 181 3.93 11.64 16.60
N CYS A 182 4.93 10.95 16.05
CA CYS A 182 4.73 9.64 15.42
C CYS A 182 5.30 8.48 16.23
N GLY A 183 4.72 7.29 16.04
CA GLY A 183 5.25 6.03 16.57
C GLY A 183 6.48 5.52 15.79
N PRO A 184 7.16 4.47 16.30
CA PRO A 184 8.45 4.01 15.76
C PRO A 184 8.35 3.59 14.30
N PHE A 185 7.27 2.90 13.93
CA PHE A 185 7.04 2.45 12.57
C PHE A 185 7.02 3.60 11.57
N ALA A 186 6.24 4.65 11.85
CA ALA A 186 6.12 5.81 10.97
C ALA A 186 7.44 6.59 10.89
N ILE A 187 8.13 6.80 12.02
CA ILE A 187 9.44 7.46 12.06
C ILE A 187 10.45 6.69 11.20
N GLN A 188 10.65 5.39 11.45
CA GLN A 188 11.65 4.58 10.76
C GLN A 188 11.34 4.46 9.26
N THR A 189 10.07 4.28 8.91
CA THR A 189 9.66 4.17 7.52
C THR A 189 9.85 5.49 6.78
N CYS A 190 9.42 6.61 7.35
CA CYS A 190 9.62 7.93 6.74
C CYS A 190 11.10 8.27 6.61
N TYR A 191 11.90 7.99 7.64
CA TYR A 191 13.35 8.21 7.60
C TYR A 191 14.01 7.43 6.46
N ARG A 192 13.69 6.13 6.32
CA ARG A 192 14.19 5.31 5.21
C ARG A 192 13.75 5.85 3.85
N GLU A 193 12.50 6.30 3.72
CA GLU A 193 12.00 6.87 2.46
C GLU A 193 12.68 8.22 2.14
N MET A 194 12.99 9.04 3.14
CA MET A 194 13.80 10.25 2.98
C MET A 194 15.26 9.94 2.58
N GLN A 195 15.86 8.89 3.14
CA GLN A 195 17.18 8.41 2.69
C GLN A 195 17.17 8.03 1.21
N LEU A 196 16.14 7.30 0.78
CA LEU A 196 16.04 6.84 -0.60
C LEU A 196 15.68 7.96 -1.58
N SER A 197 15.10 9.07 -1.11
CA SER A 197 14.68 10.16 -2.01
C SER A 197 15.84 10.87 -2.70
N VAL A 198 17.06 10.81 -2.14
CA VAL A 198 18.25 11.45 -2.73
C VAL A 198 18.68 10.81 -4.05
N PHE A 199 18.21 9.60 -4.36
CA PHE A 199 18.46 8.90 -5.62
C PHE A 199 17.46 9.25 -6.73
N TYR A 200 16.61 10.26 -6.52
CA TYR A 200 15.61 10.68 -7.50
C TYR A 200 15.79 12.14 -7.89
N LEU A 201 15.46 12.45 -9.14
CA LEU A 201 15.34 13.81 -9.65
C LEU A 201 13.88 14.23 -9.68
N CYS A 202 13.61 15.52 -9.46
CA CYS A 202 12.29 16.13 -9.56
C CYS A 202 12.25 17.12 -10.73
N GLU A 203 11.28 16.93 -11.62
CA GLU A 203 11.03 17.81 -12.75
C GLU A 203 9.57 18.30 -12.69
N ALA A 204 9.36 19.61 -12.52
CA ALA A 204 8.03 20.20 -12.58
C ALA A 204 7.47 20.11 -14.02
N LEU A 205 6.31 19.48 -14.18
CA LEU A 205 5.61 19.47 -15.47
C LEU A 205 4.97 20.83 -15.68
N LYS A 206 5.39 21.53 -16.75
CA LYS A 206 4.73 22.76 -17.18
C LYS A 206 3.35 22.40 -17.72
N LYS A 207 2.29 22.99 -17.17
CA LYS A 207 0.94 22.94 -17.76
C LYS A 207 1.04 23.46 -19.19
N PRO A 208 0.63 22.73 -20.24
CA PRO A 208 0.62 23.30 -21.58
C PRO A 208 -0.48 24.35 -21.62
N GLN A 209 -0.15 25.49 -22.19
CA GLN A 209 -1.14 26.50 -22.54
C GLN A 209 -2.02 25.92 -23.66
N GLY A 210 -3.30 25.65 -23.38
CA GLY A 210 -4.33 25.59 -24.41
C GLY A 210 -4.66 24.26 -25.10
N ARG A 211 -4.55 23.10 -24.46
CA ARG A 211 -5.29 21.90 -24.93
C ARG A 211 -6.09 21.26 -23.80
N GLU A 212 -7.40 21.44 -23.88
CA GLU A 212 -8.34 20.48 -23.32
C GLU A 212 -8.20 19.16 -24.10
N THR A 213 -8.27 18.06 -23.35
CA THR A 213 -8.46 16.68 -23.84
C THR A 213 -7.40 16.11 -24.80
N GLU A 214 -6.23 15.77 -24.26
CA GLU A 214 -5.42 14.65 -24.77
C GLU A 214 -5.05 13.78 -23.55
N PRO A 215 -5.07 12.43 -23.65
CA PRO A 215 -4.74 11.56 -22.52
C PRO A 215 -3.28 11.75 -22.15
N TRP A 216 -3.06 12.39 -21.01
CA TRP A 216 -1.75 12.56 -20.43
C TRP A 216 -1.14 11.19 -20.08
N VAL A 217 -0.01 10.89 -20.74
CA VAL A 217 1.03 9.93 -20.37
C VAL A 217 0.84 8.48 -20.83
N SER A 218 1.64 8.10 -21.84
CA SER A 218 2.12 6.72 -22.04
C SER A 218 3.13 6.41 -20.93
N ASN A 219 2.83 5.43 -20.08
CA ASN A 219 3.75 4.97 -19.06
C ASN A 219 4.72 3.96 -19.67
N ASP A 220 5.97 4.37 -19.86
CA ASP A 220 7.07 3.41 -20.01
C ASP A 220 7.33 2.74 -18.66
N ILE A 221 7.15 1.43 -18.65
CA ILE A 221 7.23 0.57 -17.48
C ILE A 221 8.72 0.26 -17.22
N SER A 222 9.29 0.83 -16.16
CA SER A 222 10.47 0.26 -15.51
C SER A 222 10.35 0.33 -13.98
N ASP A 223 11.09 -0.56 -13.32
CA ASP A 223 10.67 -1.27 -12.12
C ASP A 223 10.91 -0.52 -10.79
N ASP A 224 9.81 -0.14 -10.12
CA ASP A 224 9.70 0.17 -8.68
C ASP A 224 8.27 -0.24 -8.20
N HIS A 225 8.02 -1.54 -8.36
CA HIS A 225 6.85 -2.36 -8.02
C HIS A 225 5.65 -1.71 -7.29
N ALA A 226 4.57 -1.52 -8.06
CA ALA A 226 3.18 -1.20 -7.69
C ALA A 226 2.86 0.30 -7.53
N TYR A 227 2.44 0.91 -8.64
CA TYR A 227 1.91 2.26 -8.74
C TYR A 227 0.56 2.26 -9.48
N VAL A 228 -0.15 3.37 -9.45
CA VAL A 228 -1.35 3.59 -10.26
C VAL A 228 -1.00 4.51 -11.42
N VAL A 229 -1.47 4.23 -12.63
CA VAL A 229 -1.25 5.13 -13.78
C VAL A 229 -1.73 6.56 -13.43
N LEU A 230 -0.93 7.59 -13.76
CA LEU A 230 -1.23 9.00 -13.42
C LEU A 230 -2.64 9.43 -13.84
N HIS A 231 -3.10 8.97 -15.01
CA HIS A 231 -4.46 9.22 -15.51
C HIS A 231 -5.54 8.98 -14.44
N TYR A 232 -5.43 7.89 -13.68
CA TYR A 232 -6.36 7.55 -12.62
C TYR A 232 -6.27 8.44 -11.38
N VAL A 233 -5.08 8.94 -11.07
CA VAL A 233 -4.89 9.94 -10.02
C VAL A 233 -5.59 11.24 -10.43
N LEU A 234 -5.45 11.65 -11.70
CA LEU A 234 -6.07 12.86 -12.23
C LEU A 234 -7.60 12.76 -12.29
N LEU A 235 -8.14 11.60 -12.71
CA LEU A 235 -9.58 11.35 -12.67
C LEU A 235 -10.15 11.48 -11.26
N GLU A 236 -9.44 10.97 -10.24
CA GLU A 236 -9.88 11.07 -8.84
C GLU A 236 -9.87 12.52 -8.35
N VAL A 237 -8.81 13.27 -8.67
CA VAL A 237 -8.69 14.71 -8.36
C VAL A 237 -9.85 15.49 -8.99
N GLN A 238 -10.19 15.19 -10.24
CA GLN A 238 -11.31 15.80 -10.95
C GLN A 238 -12.67 15.40 -10.35
N ALA A 239 -12.88 14.12 -10.05
CA ALA A 239 -14.11 13.61 -9.44
C ALA A 239 -14.38 14.27 -8.08
N ARG A 240 -13.31 14.56 -7.32
CA ARG A 240 -13.37 15.26 -6.02
C ARG A 240 -13.34 16.79 -6.14
N ARG A 241 -13.34 17.34 -7.36
CA ARG A 241 -13.28 18.78 -7.65
C ARG A 241 -12.09 19.47 -6.96
N LEU A 242 -10.94 18.78 -6.91
CA LEU A 242 -9.72 19.29 -6.32
C LEU A 242 -8.89 20.03 -7.36
N THR A 243 -8.26 21.13 -6.95
CA THR A 243 -7.45 21.95 -7.85
C THR A 243 -5.98 21.61 -7.73
N ILE A 244 -5.36 21.25 -8.85
CA ILE A 244 -3.94 20.95 -8.96
C ILE A 244 -3.13 22.25 -8.95
N ARG A 245 -2.15 22.35 -8.06
CA ARG A 245 -1.14 23.41 -8.04
C ARG A 245 0.00 23.09 -9.00
N ALA A 246 0.52 21.87 -8.92
CA ALA A 246 1.64 21.41 -9.75
C ALA A 246 1.65 19.89 -9.87
N ILE A 247 2.25 19.37 -10.95
CA ILE A 247 2.55 17.95 -11.13
C ILE A 247 4.05 17.83 -11.30
N PHE A 248 4.67 16.92 -10.57
CA PHE A 248 6.10 16.64 -10.63
C PHE A 248 6.33 15.24 -11.18
N LYS A 249 7.24 15.15 -12.15
CA LYS A 249 7.82 13.90 -12.62
C LYS A 249 9.04 13.60 -11.78
N ILE A 250 9.04 12.45 -11.12
CA ILE A 250 10.10 11.97 -10.25
C ILE A 250 10.80 10.81 -10.96
N ARG A 251 12.09 10.94 -11.23
CA ARG A 251 12.86 9.94 -11.97
C ARG A 251 13.98 9.37 -11.13
N HIS A 252 14.07 8.05 -11.02
CA HIS A 252 15.19 7.39 -10.37
C HIS A 252 16.46 7.52 -11.22
N LEU A 253 17.57 7.88 -10.58
CA LEU A 253 18.82 8.22 -11.26
C LEU A 253 19.48 7.03 -11.98
N SER A 254 19.38 5.82 -11.43
CA SER A 254 20.05 4.65 -12.00
C SER A 254 19.12 3.78 -12.87
N THR A 255 17.90 3.52 -12.41
CA THR A 255 16.96 2.62 -13.13
C THR A 255 16.12 3.36 -14.17
N GLY A 256 16.06 4.69 -14.11
CA GLY A 256 15.20 5.50 -14.96
C GLY A 256 13.71 5.37 -14.64
N ALA A 257 13.32 4.65 -13.57
CA ALA A 257 11.94 4.49 -13.15
C ALA A 257 11.27 5.85 -12.91
N ILE A 258 10.01 5.99 -13.35
CA ILE A 258 9.27 7.25 -13.32
C ILE A 258 8.06 7.12 -12.41
N HIS A 259 7.90 8.12 -11.55
CA HIS A 259 6.73 8.33 -10.71
C HIS A 259 6.21 9.75 -10.85
N TYR A 260 4.96 9.97 -10.52
CA TYR A 260 4.33 11.27 -10.53
C TYR A 260 3.81 11.64 -9.14
N VAL A 261 4.06 12.90 -8.77
CA VAL A 261 3.53 13.51 -7.55
C VAL A 261 2.69 14.72 -7.94
N VAL A 262 1.42 14.68 -7.56
CA VAL A 262 0.46 15.76 -7.74
C VAL A 262 0.39 16.55 -6.44
N VAL A 263 0.66 17.85 -6.52
CA VAL A 263 0.50 18.80 -5.42
C VAL A 263 -0.77 19.61 -5.66
N LEU A 264 -1.66 19.64 -4.68
CA LEU A 264 -2.91 20.38 -4.72
C LEU A 264 -2.71 21.80 -4.17
N THR A 265 -3.63 22.70 -4.52
CA THR A 265 -3.62 24.11 -4.08
C THR A 265 -3.75 24.29 -2.57
N ASP A 266 -4.30 23.30 -1.87
CA ASP A 266 -4.39 23.27 -0.41
C ASP A 266 -3.22 22.52 0.26
N ASN A 267 -2.09 22.36 -0.47
CA ASN A 267 -0.86 21.70 -0.03
C ASN A 267 -0.98 20.19 0.25
N ARG A 268 -2.10 19.56 -0.08
CA ARG A 268 -2.16 18.09 -0.10
C ARG A 268 -1.31 17.54 -1.25
N VAL A 269 -0.70 16.39 -1.01
CA VAL A 269 0.15 15.70 -1.99
C VAL A 269 -0.35 14.30 -2.25
N ILE A 270 -0.33 13.89 -3.51
CA ILE A 270 -0.73 12.57 -3.96
C ILE A 270 0.40 12.02 -4.81
N CYS A 271 0.88 10.83 -4.49
CA CYS A 271 1.86 10.11 -5.31
C CYS A 271 1.23 8.86 -5.89
N ASP A 272 1.53 8.61 -7.15
CA ASP A 272 1.07 7.46 -7.90
C ASP A 272 1.51 6.10 -7.31
N CYS A 273 2.61 6.04 -6.55
CA CYS A 273 3.04 4.83 -5.84
C CYS A 273 2.05 4.40 -4.75
N GLY A 274 1.09 5.25 -4.37
CA GLY A 274 0.02 4.93 -3.43
C GLY A 274 0.44 4.75 -1.97
N LYS A 275 1.74 4.78 -1.64
CA LYS A 275 2.24 4.53 -0.27
C LYS A 275 1.60 5.43 0.78
N LEU A 276 1.44 6.72 0.49
CA LEU A 276 0.79 7.65 1.40
C LEU A 276 -0.67 7.29 1.65
N MET A 277 -1.41 6.95 0.60
CA MET A 277 -2.84 6.60 0.71
C MET A 277 -3.03 5.25 1.40
N ASN A 278 -2.22 4.26 1.03
CA ASN A 278 -2.36 2.88 1.45
C ASN A 278 -1.73 2.59 2.82
N VAL A 279 -0.57 3.16 3.10
CA VAL A 279 0.20 2.88 4.34
C VAL A 279 0.09 4.02 5.33
N GLY A 280 -0.22 5.24 4.90
CA GLY A 280 -0.32 6.41 5.78
C GLY A 280 1.00 7.12 6.06
N VAL A 281 2.06 6.81 5.32
CA VAL A 281 3.38 7.42 5.48
C VAL A 281 3.90 7.93 4.14
N ILE A 282 4.73 8.98 4.17
CA ILE A 282 5.31 9.53 2.94
C ILE A 282 6.20 8.50 2.23
N CYS A 283 6.26 8.57 0.90
CA CYS A 283 7.24 7.84 0.09
C CYS A 283 8.42 8.73 -0.28
N ARG A 284 9.48 8.09 -0.78
CA ARG A 284 10.66 8.75 -1.33
C ARG A 284 10.34 9.77 -2.43
N HIS A 285 9.30 9.54 -3.24
CA HIS A 285 8.89 10.48 -4.28
C HIS A 285 8.32 11.77 -3.70
N ILE A 286 7.49 11.66 -2.66
CA ILE A 286 6.94 12.81 -1.93
C ILE A 286 8.05 13.52 -1.16
N ALA A 287 8.94 12.77 -0.50
CA ALA A 287 10.10 13.35 0.18
C ALA A 287 10.99 14.14 -0.79
N ARG A 288 11.17 13.64 -2.02
CA ARG A 288 11.90 14.37 -3.06
C ARG A 288 11.22 15.68 -3.47
N VAL A 289 9.89 15.71 -3.55
CA VAL A 289 9.15 16.97 -3.80
C VAL A 289 9.31 17.95 -2.64
N PHE A 290 9.26 17.50 -1.38
CA PHE A 290 9.50 18.38 -0.23
C PHE A 290 10.92 18.97 -0.22
N GLN A 291 11.90 18.27 -0.76
CA GLN A 291 13.27 18.78 -0.89
C GLN A 291 13.36 19.92 -1.92
N ASP A 292 12.71 19.77 -3.07
CA ASP A 292 12.86 20.71 -4.19
C ASP A 292 11.84 21.87 -4.14
N LEU A 293 10.66 21.65 -3.56
CA LEU A 293 9.60 22.65 -3.43
C LEU A 293 9.58 23.27 -2.02
N ARG A 294 10.48 24.23 -1.78
CA ARG A 294 10.69 24.85 -0.44
C ARG A 294 9.47 25.55 0.16
N ASP A 295 8.50 25.95 -0.64
CA ASP A 295 7.28 26.63 -0.19
C ASP A 295 6.11 25.65 0.05
N LEU A 296 6.32 24.34 -0.07
CA LEU A 296 5.36 23.32 0.31
C LEU A 296 5.58 22.94 1.78
N PRO A 297 4.67 23.32 2.70
CA PRO A 297 4.84 22.99 4.11
C PRO A 297 4.63 21.48 4.33
N PHE A 298 5.51 20.88 5.13
CA PHE A 298 5.23 19.57 5.72
C PHE A 298 4.28 19.77 6.91
N HIS A 299 3.15 19.07 6.92
CA HIS A 299 2.23 19.07 8.04
C HIS A 299 2.07 17.65 8.56
N ILE A 300 2.16 17.44 9.88
CA ILE A 300 2.18 16.11 10.49
C ILE A 300 0.92 15.29 10.19
N SER A 301 -0.22 15.94 9.94
CA SER A 301 -1.47 15.27 9.55
C SER A 301 -1.41 14.54 8.20
N ILE A 302 -0.32 14.68 7.45
CA ILE A 302 -0.05 13.83 6.29
C ILE A 302 0.17 12.38 6.70
N ILE A 303 0.68 12.15 7.92
CA ILE A 303 0.89 10.83 8.48
C ILE A 303 -0.39 10.34 9.15
N ARG A 304 -0.76 9.08 8.91
CA ARG A 304 -1.93 8.40 9.48
C ARG A 304 -1.54 7.26 10.40
#